data_AF-A0A661DHF3-F1
#
_entry.id   AF-A0A661DHF3-F1
#
_cell.length_a   1.000
_cell.length_b   1.000
_cell.length_c   1.000
_cell.angle_alpha   90.00
_cell.angle_beta   90.00
_cell.angle_gamma   90.00
#
_symmetry.space_group_name_H-M   'P 1'
#
loop_
_entity.id
_entity.type
_entity.pdbx_description
1 polymer ?
#
loop_
_entity_poly.entity_id
_entity_poly.type
_entity_poly.pdbx_seq_one_letter_code
_entity_poly.pdbx_strand_id
1 'polypeptide(L)'
;MAVVDTWDGANRRIYLASGVTEFHPIDDIYREYRNARANDESFRVWEPFMVAIGHEPKGGGKFTSRYLLLLDDGDIGQVKIIAFDEGGTIQVTGEVLCENQTDPFDISGLVNPMVIRYTPPDTEIIELGTSGLTPGESAKLDDIHGWSYLAHVWNKIALFGAKITHRSTDAAGGVPGTIEVYDPDTDALVGTGDIYESADKSTGYRGRGIDHQEKIT
;
A
#
# COMPACT_ATOMS: atom_id res chain seq x y z
N MET A 1 35.35 -13.51 2.92
CA MET A 1 35.22 -14.82 2.25
C MET A 1 34.14 -14.63 1.21
N ALA A 2 34.30 -15.15 0.00
CA ALA A 2 33.25 -15.01 -1.02
C ALA A 2 32.01 -15.79 -0.57
N VAL A 3 30.84 -15.18 -0.69
CA VAL A 3 29.56 -15.86 -0.40
C VAL A 3 29.09 -16.65 -1.62
N VAL A 4 29.44 -16.20 -2.82
CA VAL A 4 29.10 -16.89 -4.07
C VAL A 4 30.28 -17.68 -4.58
N ASP A 5 30.03 -18.96 -4.88
CA ASP A 5 31.00 -19.86 -5.53
C ASP A 5 30.99 -19.64 -7.05
N THR A 6 29.80 -19.70 -7.65
CA THR A 6 29.65 -19.62 -9.10
C THR A 6 28.42 -18.83 -9.51
N TRP A 7 28.57 -18.00 -10.55
CA TRP A 7 27.49 -17.30 -11.24
C TRP A 7 27.18 -18.02 -12.55
N ASP A 8 25.99 -18.61 -12.67
CA ASP A 8 25.54 -19.25 -13.90
C ASP A 8 24.54 -18.35 -14.61
N GLY A 9 25.04 -17.60 -15.61
CA GLY A 9 24.21 -16.68 -16.38
C GLY A 9 23.32 -17.33 -17.42
N ALA A 10 23.65 -18.54 -17.88
CA ALA A 10 22.83 -19.25 -18.82
C ALA A 10 21.55 -19.79 -18.18
N ASN A 11 21.65 -20.28 -16.94
CA ASN A 11 20.50 -20.80 -16.18
C ASN A 11 19.96 -19.82 -15.13
N ARG A 12 20.54 -18.63 -15.04
CA ARG A 12 20.21 -17.59 -14.05
C ARG A 12 20.23 -18.14 -12.62
N ARG A 13 21.32 -18.83 -12.26
CA ARG A 13 21.54 -19.41 -10.93
C ARG A 13 22.74 -18.78 -10.23
N ILE A 14 22.57 -18.54 -8.93
CA ILE A 14 23.62 -18.03 -8.03
C ILE A 14 23.96 -19.15 -7.04
N TYR A 15 25.11 -19.78 -7.18
CA TYR A 15 25.52 -20.89 -6.32
C TYR A 15 26.28 -20.35 -5.11
N LEU A 16 25.77 -20.60 -3.91
CA LEU A 16 26.45 -20.23 -2.67
C LEU A 16 27.67 -21.12 -2.41
N ALA A 17 28.72 -20.52 -1.85
CA ALA A 17 29.90 -21.24 -1.43
C ALA A 17 29.61 -22.19 -0.26
N SER A 18 30.31 -23.33 -0.25
CA SER A 18 30.27 -24.30 0.85
C SER A 18 30.63 -23.62 2.19
N GLY A 19 29.93 -24.02 3.26
CA GLY A 19 30.14 -23.49 4.61
C GLY A 19 29.58 -22.10 4.88
N VAL A 20 28.88 -21.47 3.93
CA VAL A 20 28.17 -20.19 4.17
C VAL A 20 27.04 -20.42 5.18
N THR A 21 27.15 -19.83 6.35
CA THR A 21 26.13 -19.97 7.42
C THR A 21 25.31 -18.70 7.62
N GLU A 22 25.83 -17.55 7.21
CA GLU A 22 25.16 -16.26 7.31
C GLU A 22 25.64 -15.32 6.20
N PHE A 23 24.72 -14.54 5.62
CA PHE A 23 25.06 -13.45 4.70
C PHE A 23 24.00 -12.35 4.66
N HIS A 24 24.41 -11.15 4.29
CA HIS A 24 23.53 -10.04 3.96
C HIS A 24 23.42 -9.90 2.43
N PRO A 25 22.21 -10.00 1.82
CA PRO A 25 22.08 -10.09 0.36
C PRO A 25 22.71 -8.93 -0.43
N ILE A 26 22.58 -7.70 0.07
CA ILE A 26 23.12 -6.53 -0.64
C ILE A 26 24.63 -6.42 -0.43
N ASP A 27 25.10 -6.62 0.80
CA ASP A 27 26.51 -6.40 1.10
C ASP A 27 27.37 -7.55 0.59
N ASP A 28 26.85 -8.77 0.56
CA ASP A 28 27.64 -9.94 0.19
C ASP A 28 27.36 -10.38 -1.25
N ILE A 29 26.09 -10.61 -1.63
CA ILE A 29 25.77 -11.09 -3.00
C ILE A 29 25.84 -9.95 -4.02
N TYR A 30 25.09 -8.85 -3.81
CA TYR A 30 25.00 -7.77 -4.81
C TYR A 30 26.36 -7.09 -5.04
N ARG A 31 27.12 -6.84 -3.98
CA ARG A 31 28.47 -6.27 -4.09
C ARG A 31 29.42 -7.18 -4.86
N GLU A 32 29.42 -8.49 -4.58
CA GLU A 32 30.23 -9.46 -5.32
C GLU A 32 29.81 -9.52 -6.80
N TYR A 33 28.51 -9.53 -7.10
CA TYR A 33 28.00 -9.52 -8.46
C TYR A 33 28.43 -8.27 -9.25
N ARG A 34 28.34 -7.09 -8.62
CA ARG A 34 28.78 -5.82 -9.21
C ARG A 34 30.27 -5.84 -9.51
N ASN A 35 31.08 -6.40 -8.61
CA ASN A 35 32.51 -6.56 -8.82
C ASN A 35 32.81 -7.57 -9.94
N ALA A 36 32.09 -8.70 -10.01
CA ALA A 36 32.24 -9.69 -11.07
C ALA A 36 31.93 -9.08 -12.45
N ARG A 37 30.79 -8.40 -12.61
CA ARG A 37 30.45 -7.68 -13.86
C ARG A 37 31.43 -6.55 -14.20
N ALA A 38 32.01 -5.89 -13.21
CA ALA A 38 32.96 -4.81 -13.46
C ALA A 38 34.29 -5.35 -14.00
N ASN A 39 34.72 -6.53 -13.57
CA ASN A 39 36.06 -7.05 -13.87
C ASN A 39 36.07 -8.16 -14.95
N ASP A 40 34.93 -8.76 -15.26
CA ASP A 40 34.83 -9.84 -16.25
C ASP A 40 33.69 -9.55 -17.26
N GLU A 41 34.06 -9.47 -18.53
CA GLU A 41 33.14 -9.16 -19.63
C GLU A 41 32.17 -10.30 -19.93
N SER A 42 32.49 -11.54 -19.57
CA SER A 42 31.61 -12.70 -19.80
C SER A 42 30.28 -12.57 -19.06
N PHE A 43 30.25 -11.86 -17.91
CA PHE A 43 29.03 -11.57 -17.16
C PHE A 43 28.24 -10.39 -17.70
N ARG A 44 28.79 -9.60 -18.63
CA ARG A 44 28.10 -8.46 -19.23
C ARG A 44 27.24 -8.82 -20.43
N VAL A 45 27.46 -10.02 -20.99
CA VAL A 45 26.65 -10.57 -22.09
C VAL A 45 25.21 -10.84 -21.62
N TRP A 46 25.03 -11.12 -20.33
CA TRP A 46 23.73 -11.39 -19.72
C TRP A 46 23.08 -10.13 -19.16
N GLU A 47 21.74 -10.11 -19.19
CA GLU A 47 20.97 -9.11 -18.48
C GLU A 47 21.32 -9.11 -16.98
N PRO A 48 21.18 -7.98 -16.28
CA PRO A 48 21.36 -7.93 -14.84
C PRO A 48 20.53 -9.00 -14.13
N PHE A 49 21.16 -9.71 -13.19
CA PHE A 49 20.47 -10.72 -12.40
C PHE A 49 19.65 -10.11 -11.28
N MET A 50 20.04 -8.93 -10.83
CA MET A 50 19.54 -8.36 -9.60
C MET A 50 19.82 -6.87 -9.53
N VAL A 51 19.04 -6.19 -8.69
CA VAL A 51 19.22 -4.78 -8.35
C VAL A 51 18.98 -4.59 -6.86
N ALA A 52 19.75 -3.71 -6.23
CA ALA A 52 19.49 -3.28 -4.86
C ALA A 52 18.57 -2.04 -4.89
N ILE A 53 17.41 -2.15 -4.25
CA ILE A 53 16.38 -1.11 -4.19
C ILE A 53 16.12 -0.75 -2.72
N GLY A 54 15.50 0.40 -2.49
CA GLY A 54 15.12 0.90 -1.17
C GLY A 54 15.97 2.09 -0.76
N HIS A 55 16.07 2.35 0.54
CA HIS A 55 16.69 3.57 1.06
C HIS A 55 16.00 4.86 0.58
N GLU A 56 14.70 4.76 0.26
CA GLU A 56 13.86 5.91 -0.04
C GLU A 56 13.53 6.69 1.24
N PRO A 57 13.68 8.02 1.25
CA PRO A 57 13.41 8.85 2.41
C PRO A 57 11.91 8.86 2.74
N LYS A 58 11.58 8.53 3.99
CA LYS A 58 10.20 8.64 4.53
C LYS A 58 9.96 9.97 5.26
N GLY A 59 10.99 10.83 5.34
CA GLY A 59 11.01 12.03 6.17
C GLY A 59 11.50 11.75 7.60
N GLY A 60 11.85 12.81 8.35
CA GLY A 60 12.27 12.70 9.75
C GLY A 60 13.58 11.92 9.98
N GLY A 61 14.47 11.86 8.98
CA GLY A 61 15.71 11.07 9.05
C GLY A 61 15.51 9.56 8.94
N LYS A 62 14.29 9.10 8.64
CA LYS A 62 13.93 7.69 8.45
C LYS A 62 13.91 7.31 6.98
N PHE A 63 14.28 6.07 6.70
CA PHE A 63 14.38 5.51 5.35
C PHE A 63 13.65 4.18 5.26
N THR A 64 13.21 3.80 4.07
CA THR A 64 12.79 2.42 3.77
C THR A 64 13.98 1.47 3.92
N SER A 65 13.71 0.22 4.31
CA SER A 65 14.73 -0.82 4.31
C SER A 65 15.27 -1.02 2.89
N ARG A 66 16.53 -1.42 2.79
CA ARG A 66 17.14 -1.84 1.52
C ARG A 66 16.85 -3.33 1.31
N TYR A 67 16.52 -3.70 0.09
CA TYR A 67 16.28 -5.09 -0.28
C TYR A 67 16.94 -5.40 -1.64
N LEU A 68 17.23 -6.68 -1.84
CA LEU A 68 17.74 -7.21 -3.11
C LEU A 68 16.55 -7.73 -3.93
N LEU A 69 16.36 -7.20 -5.13
CA LEU A 69 15.40 -7.72 -6.09
C LEU A 69 16.12 -8.58 -7.12
N LEU A 70 15.78 -9.87 -7.18
CA LEU A 70 16.19 -10.80 -8.22
C LEU A 70 15.31 -10.58 -9.45
N LEU A 71 15.94 -10.30 -10.57
CA LEU A 71 15.27 -9.93 -11.82
C LEU A 71 14.90 -11.16 -12.64
N ASP A 72 13.70 -11.12 -13.20
CA ASP A 72 13.26 -12.06 -14.20
C ASP A 72 13.85 -11.69 -15.56
N ASP A 73 14.07 -12.70 -16.38
CA ASP A 73 14.50 -12.56 -17.76
C ASP A 73 13.45 -13.30 -18.57
N GLY A 74 12.65 -12.55 -19.31
CA GLY A 74 11.43 -13.09 -19.92
C GLY A 74 11.64 -14.35 -20.76
N ASP A 75 12.86 -14.57 -21.27
CA ASP A 75 13.21 -15.72 -22.09
C ASP A 75 13.77 -16.92 -21.29
N ILE A 76 14.54 -16.67 -20.23
CA ILE A 76 15.25 -17.71 -19.46
C ILE A 76 14.55 -18.02 -18.13
N GLY A 77 13.94 -17.01 -17.54
CA GLY A 77 13.18 -17.06 -16.29
C GLY A 77 13.88 -16.41 -15.10
N GLN A 78 13.26 -16.59 -13.93
CA GLN A 78 13.61 -15.92 -12.70
C GLN A 78 14.96 -16.37 -12.15
N VAL A 79 15.80 -15.40 -11.75
CA VAL A 79 17.05 -15.69 -11.03
C VAL A 79 16.76 -16.34 -9.68
N LYS A 80 17.49 -17.41 -9.36
CA LYS A 80 17.40 -18.14 -8.08
C LYS A 80 18.75 -18.32 -7.42
N ILE A 81 18.73 -18.32 -6.08
CA ILE A 81 19.87 -18.64 -5.24
C ILE A 81 19.83 -20.15 -4.93
N ILE A 82 20.94 -20.84 -5.18
CA ILE A 82 21.13 -22.26 -4.90
C ILE A 82 22.04 -22.39 -3.68
N ALA A 83 21.53 -23.04 -2.62
CA ALA A 83 22.34 -23.35 -1.45
C ALA A 83 23.36 -24.47 -1.77
N PHE A 84 24.40 -24.58 -0.96
CA PHE A 84 25.35 -25.69 -1.06
C PHE A 84 24.75 -26.97 -0.48
N ASP A 85 25.15 -28.12 -1.02
CA ASP A 85 24.60 -29.43 -0.64
C ASP A 85 25.35 -30.04 0.56
N GLU A 86 25.36 -29.32 1.68
CA GLU A 86 25.83 -29.81 2.97
C GLU A 86 24.76 -29.44 3.99
N GLY A 87 24.08 -30.43 4.56
CA GLY A 87 22.90 -30.15 5.39
C GLY A 87 23.20 -29.15 6.51
N GLY A 88 22.27 -28.24 6.78
CA GLY A 88 22.58 -27.13 7.69
C GLY A 88 21.52 -26.05 7.78
N THR A 89 21.95 -24.87 8.20
CA THR A 89 21.10 -23.68 8.29
C THR A 89 21.85 -22.47 7.75
N ILE A 90 21.16 -21.69 6.91
CA ILE A 90 21.63 -20.42 6.37
C ILE A 90 20.79 -19.30 6.98
N GLN A 91 21.44 -18.30 7.53
CA GLN A 91 20.81 -17.09 8.04
C GLN A 91 20.96 -15.93 7.04
N VAL A 92 19.84 -15.38 6.60
CA VAL A 92 19.76 -14.23 5.69
C VAL A 92 19.37 -13.02 6.52
N THR A 93 20.28 -12.05 6.68
CA THR A 93 20.08 -10.88 7.56
C THR A 93 19.44 -9.68 6.89
N GLY A 94 19.00 -9.83 5.64
CA GLY A 94 18.32 -8.79 4.88
C GLY A 94 17.20 -9.38 4.05
N GLU A 95 16.67 -8.57 3.14
CA GLU A 95 15.50 -8.94 2.34
C GLU A 95 15.91 -9.28 0.91
N VAL A 96 15.41 -10.42 0.41
CA VAL A 96 15.54 -10.86 -0.98
C VAL A 96 14.16 -11.13 -1.53
N LEU A 97 13.85 -10.51 -2.66
CA LEU A 97 12.59 -10.66 -3.36
C LEU A 97 12.85 -11.13 -4.79
N CYS A 98 11.88 -11.84 -5.37
CA CYS A 98 11.84 -12.12 -6.80
C CYS A 98 10.84 -11.20 -7.48
N GLU A 99 11.15 -10.74 -8.69
CA GLU A 99 10.25 -9.96 -9.52
C GLU A 99 8.93 -10.71 -9.79
N ASN A 100 8.99 -12.01 -10.02
CA ASN A 100 7.82 -12.86 -10.20
C ASN A 100 7.14 -13.30 -8.87
N GLN A 101 7.57 -12.76 -7.73
CA GLN A 101 7.04 -13.04 -6.38
C GLN A 101 7.18 -14.51 -5.91
N THR A 102 8.02 -15.31 -6.56
CA THR A 102 8.32 -16.68 -6.11
C THR A 102 9.47 -16.71 -5.11
N ASP A 103 9.67 -17.86 -4.45
CA ASP A 103 10.73 -18.04 -3.44
C ASP A 103 12.12 -17.77 -4.05
N PRO A 104 12.94 -16.85 -3.51
CA PRO A 104 14.28 -16.57 -4.04
C PRO A 104 15.25 -17.75 -4.00
N PHE A 105 14.98 -18.79 -3.19
CA PHE A 105 15.83 -19.99 -3.15
C PHE A 105 15.24 -21.15 -3.93
N ASP A 106 16.10 -21.83 -4.68
CA ASP A 106 15.78 -23.10 -5.32
C ASP A 106 16.58 -24.20 -4.62
N ILE A 107 15.87 -24.98 -3.80
CA ILE A 107 16.39 -26.08 -2.99
C ILE A 107 16.10 -27.45 -3.63
N SER A 108 15.52 -27.47 -4.84
CA SER A 108 15.04 -28.71 -5.47
C SER A 108 16.14 -29.71 -5.81
N GLY A 109 17.38 -29.22 -5.98
CA GLY A 109 18.56 -30.03 -6.28
C GLY A 109 19.37 -30.49 -5.07
N LEU A 110 18.96 -30.15 -3.84
CA LEU A 110 19.71 -30.52 -2.63
C LEU A 110 19.40 -31.96 -2.21
N VAL A 111 20.44 -32.73 -1.89
CA VAL A 111 20.29 -34.09 -1.33
C VAL A 111 20.22 -34.01 0.19
N ASN A 112 20.93 -33.07 0.79
CA ASN A 112 20.96 -32.86 2.23
C ASN A 112 19.96 -31.78 2.67
N PRO A 113 19.33 -31.92 3.86
CA PRO A 113 18.34 -30.96 4.32
C PRO A 113 18.98 -29.62 4.66
N MET A 114 18.48 -28.55 4.05
CA MET A 114 18.90 -27.18 4.30
C MET A 114 17.74 -26.34 4.83
N VAL A 115 17.99 -25.57 5.88
CA VAL A 115 17.01 -24.63 6.46
C VAL A 115 17.46 -23.21 6.16
N ILE A 116 16.63 -22.42 5.49
CA ILE A 116 16.89 -21.00 5.25
C ILE A 116 16.07 -20.18 6.24
N ARG A 117 16.74 -19.34 7.01
CA ARG A 117 16.11 -18.45 8.00
C ARG A 117 16.30 -17.01 7.57
N TYR A 118 15.21 -16.26 7.59
CA TYR A 118 15.25 -14.82 7.36
C TYR A 118 15.21 -14.12 8.71
N THR A 119 16.23 -13.32 9.00
CA THR A 119 16.16 -12.32 10.05
C THR A 119 15.51 -11.10 9.41
N PRO A 120 14.29 -10.70 9.84
CA PRO A 120 13.64 -9.54 9.26
C PRO A 120 14.55 -8.31 9.44
N PRO A 121 14.63 -7.42 8.45
CA PRO A 121 15.28 -6.14 8.65
C PRO A 121 14.59 -5.43 9.83
N ASP A 122 15.33 -4.59 10.57
CA ASP A 122 14.78 -3.71 11.61
C ASP A 122 13.86 -2.65 10.97
N THR A 123 12.77 -3.08 10.35
CA THR A 123 11.71 -2.21 9.89
C THR A 123 10.87 -1.86 11.11
N GLU A 124 10.73 -0.55 11.32
CA GLU A 124 9.86 0.04 12.31
C GLU A 124 8.50 -0.68 12.35
N ILE A 125 8.20 -1.33 13.48
CA ILE A 125 6.86 -1.80 13.79
C ILE A 125 6.01 -0.54 13.85
N ILE A 126 5.17 -0.31 12.84
CA ILE A 126 4.11 0.69 12.94
C ILE A 126 3.12 0.07 13.93
N GLU A 127 3.26 0.42 15.21
CA GLU A 127 2.19 0.21 16.17
C GLU A 127 0.99 1.04 15.67
N LEU A 128 0.03 0.36 15.06
CA LEU A 128 -1.29 0.94 14.87
C LEU A 128 -1.82 1.21 16.27
N GLY A 129 -1.81 2.48 16.68
CA GLY A 129 -2.31 2.88 17.98
C GLY A 129 -3.68 2.30 18.20
N THR A 130 -3.79 1.30 19.09
CA THR A 130 -5.07 0.70 19.50
C THR A 130 -5.86 1.65 20.39
N SER A 131 -5.29 2.80 20.75
CA SER A 131 -6.02 3.92 21.32
C SER A 131 -6.92 4.50 20.24
N GLY A 132 -8.23 4.43 20.45
CA GLY A 132 -9.21 5.13 19.62
C GLY A 132 -8.82 6.60 19.42
N LEU A 133 -9.33 7.19 18.34
CA LEU A 133 -9.06 8.57 17.96
C LEU A 133 -9.24 9.51 19.16
N THR A 134 -8.31 10.45 19.34
CA THR A 134 -8.56 11.52 20.31
C THR A 134 -9.81 12.30 19.90
N PRO A 135 -10.52 12.97 20.84
CA PRO A 135 -11.70 13.75 20.50
C PRO A 135 -11.47 14.78 19.38
N GLY A 136 -10.26 15.32 19.26
CA GLY A 136 -9.89 16.25 18.19
C GLY A 136 -9.67 15.57 16.83
N GLU A 137 -9.18 14.34 16.80
CA GLU A 137 -9.01 13.55 15.58
C GLU A 137 -10.34 12.96 15.10
N SER A 138 -11.19 12.52 16.03
CA SER A 138 -12.56 12.12 15.72
C SER A 138 -13.35 13.28 15.11
N ALA A 139 -13.22 14.50 15.64
CA ALA A 139 -13.88 15.68 15.08
C ALA A 139 -13.40 16.00 13.66
N LYS A 140 -12.09 15.81 13.36
CA LYS A 140 -11.57 15.99 12.00
C LYS A 140 -12.08 14.91 11.04
N LEU A 141 -12.19 13.66 11.51
CA LEU A 141 -12.74 12.57 10.71
C LEU A 141 -14.23 12.80 10.43
N ASP A 142 -14.99 13.23 11.43
CA ASP A 142 -16.39 13.61 11.31
C ASP A 142 -16.57 14.78 10.33
N ASP A 143 -15.69 15.78 10.35
CA ASP A 143 -15.68 16.87 9.37
C ASP A 143 -15.44 16.32 7.95
N ILE A 144 -14.41 15.49 7.74
CA ILE A 144 -14.10 14.88 6.43
C ILE A 144 -15.28 14.05 5.90
N HIS A 145 -15.92 13.28 6.77
CA HIS A 145 -17.12 12.51 6.45
C HIS A 145 -18.30 13.42 6.11
N GLY A 146 -18.48 14.52 6.84
CA GLY A 146 -19.51 15.54 6.57
C GLY A 146 -19.32 16.23 5.22
N TRP A 147 -18.09 16.61 4.88
CA TRP A 147 -17.75 17.20 3.57
C TRP A 147 -17.98 16.21 2.42
N SER A 148 -17.59 14.95 2.61
CA SER A 148 -17.78 13.89 1.60
C SER A 148 -19.26 13.59 1.37
N TYR A 149 -20.07 13.56 2.44
CA TYR A 149 -21.51 13.39 2.34
C TYR A 149 -22.18 14.56 1.63
N LEU A 150 -21.81 15.80 1.97
CA LEU A 150 -22.33 17.00 1.31
C LEU A 150 -21.97 17.03 -0.17
N ALA A 151 -20.73 16.71 -0.54
CA ALA A 151 -20.31 16.62 -1.94
C ALA A 151 -21.12 15.56 -2.71
N HIS A 152 -21.44 14.43 -2.07
CA HIS A 152 -22.26 13.39 -2.68
C HIS A 152 -23.72 13.84 -2.88
N VAL A 153 -24.29 14.57 -1.91
CA VAL A 153 -25.63 15.17 -2.03
C VAL A 153 -25.65 16.24 -3.13
N TRP A 154 -24.66 17.13 -3.19
CA TRP A 154 -24.55 18.15 -4.23
C TRP A 154 -24.41 17.56 -5.63
N ASN A 155 -23.61 16.50 -5.79
CA ASN A 155 -23.51 15.79 -7.06
C ASN A 155 -24.84 15.13 -7.48
N LYS A 156 -25.62 14.60 -6.52
CA LYS A 156 -26.96 14.08 -6.82
C LYS A 156 -27.95 15.19 -7.20
N ILE A 157 -27.95 16.30 -6.47
CA ILE A 157 -28.78 17.49 -6.78
C ILE A 157 -28.47 18.03 -8.19
N ALA A 158 -27.19 18.10 -8.55
CA ALA A 158 -26.76 18.52 -9.88
C ALA A 158 -27.20 17.53 -10.98
N LEU A 159 -27.28 16.24 -10.68
CA LEU A 159 -27.77 15.20 -11.60
C LEU A 159 -29.28 15.30 -11.86
N PHE A 160 -30.05 15.78 -10.89
CA PHE A 160 -31.51 15.86 -10.96
C PHE A 160 -32.05 17.24 -11.36
N GLY A 161 -31.20 18.21 -11.72
CA GLY A 161 -31.64 19.56 -12.10
C GLY A 161 -32.45 20.29 -11.01
N ALA A 162 -32.27 19.88 -9.75
CA ALA A 162 -33.08 20.37 -8.65
C ALA A 162 -32.77 21.85 -8.36
N LYS A 163 -33.81 22.69 -8.41
CA LYS A 163 -33.74 24.12 -8.13
C LYS A 163 -34.05 24.39 -6.65
N ILE A 164 -33.12 24.99 -5.92
CA ILE A 164 -33.37 25.43 -4.53
C ILE A 164 -34.12 26.77 -4.58
N THR A 165 -35.43 26.76 -4.34
CA THR A 165 -36.28 27.95 -4.46
C THR A 165 -36.28 28.83 -3.19
N HIS A 166 -36.00 28.28 -2.00
CA HIS A 166 -36.09 29.06 -0.77
C HIS A 166 -35.02 28.66 0.27
N ARG A 167 -34.17 29.62 0.65
CA ARG A 167 -33.24 29.49 1.78
C ARG A 167 -33.74 30.39 2.92
N SER A 168 -34.48 29.84 3.87
CA SER A 168 -34.82 30.53 5.11
C SER A 168 -33.74 30.25 6.15
N THR A 169 -32.93 31.26 6.48
CA THR A 169 -32.04 31.23 7.65
C THR A 169 -32.62 32.17 8.70
N ASP A 170 -33.68 31.73 9.37
CA ASP A 170 -34.17 32.37 10.57
C ASP A 170 -33.34 31.82 11.75
N ALA A 171 -32.51 32.68 12.35
CA ALA A 171 -31.69 32.37 13.53
C ALA A 171 -32.45 32.51 14.87
N ALA A 172 -33.77 32.69 14.83
CA ALA A 172 -34.60 33.10 15.97
C ALA A 172 -36.07 32.60 15.87
N GLY A 173 -36.32 31.35 15.46
CA GLY A 173 -37.70 30.87 15.42
C GLY A 173 -38.06 29.79 14.41
N GLY A 174 -37.29 28.70 14.30
CA GLY A 174 -37.83 27.36 14.04
C GLY A 174 -38.66 27.10 12.78
N VAL A 175 -38.55 27.91 11.72
CA VAL A 175 -39.14 27.54 10.41
C VAL A 175 -38.06 26.83 9.57
N PRO A 176 -38.19 25.52 9.31
CA PRO A 176 -37.24 24.81 8.44
C PRO A 176 -37.18 25.45 7.05
N GLY A 177 -35.99 25.49 6.46
CA GLY A 177 -35.87 25.85 5.05
C GLY A 177 -36.33 24.68 4.19
N THR A 178 -37.20 24.88 3.22
CA THR A 178 -37.70 23.77 2.37
C THR A 178 -36.87 23.67 1.08
N ILE A 179 -36.43 22.46 0.72
CA ILE A 179 -35.94 22.10 -0.61
C ILE A 179 -37.11 21.59 -1.42
N GLU A 180 -37.25 22.12 -2.62
CA GLU A 180 -38.13 21.60 -3.65
C GLU A 180 -37.26 20.97 -4.74
N VAL A 181 -37.65 19.81 -5.24
CA VAL A 181 -36.99 19.10 -6.34
C VAL A 181 -37.92 19.13 -7.53
N TYR A 182 -37.44 19.65 -8.65
CA TYR A 182 -38.18 19.76 -9.90
C TYR A 182 -37.60 18.80 -10.92
N ASP A 183 -38.46 18.22 -11.74
CA ASP A 183 -38.06 17.46 -12.93
C ASP A 183 -37.43 18.43 -13.95
N PRO A 184 -36.22 18.14 -14.45
CA PRO A 184 -35.48 19.07 -15.30
C PRO A 184 -36.09 19.26 -16.70
N ASP A 185 -36.88 18.29 -17.18
CA ASP A 185 -37.45 18.31 -18.52
C ASP A 185 -38.85 18.92 -18.55
N THR A 186 -39.59 18.84 -17.43
CA THR A 186 -40.99 19.26 -17.34
C THR A 186 -41.25 20.43 -16.40
N ASP A 187 -40.26 20.83 -15.58
CA ASP A 187 -40.37 21.82 -14.51
C ASP A 187 -41.49 21.48 -13.50
N ALA A 188 -41.88 20.21 -13.43
CA ALA A 188 -42.88 19.71 -12.49
C ALA A 188 -42.24 19.42 -11.14
N LEU A 189 -42.91 19.79 -10.04
CA LEU A 189 -42.46 19.47 -8.69
C LEU A 189 -42.54 17.95 -8.46
N VAL A 190 -41.40 17.31 -8.22
CA VAL A 190 -41.30 15.86 -7.97
C VAL A 190 -41.09 15.50 -6.51
N GLY A 191 -40.68 16.46 -5.68
CA GLY A 191 -40.51 16.22 -4.25
C GLY A 191 -40.24 17.48 -3.45
N THR A 192 -40.53 17.42 -2.15
CA THR A 192 -40.22 18.45 -1.17
C THR A 192 -39.54 17.82 0.04
N GLY A 193 -38.57 18.51 0.64
CA GLY A 193 -37.92 18.07 1.88
C GLY A 193 -37.52 19.25 2.75
N ASP A 194 -37.53 19.06 4.07
CA ASP A 194 -37.16 20.10 5.03
C ASP A 194 -35.66 20.04 5.36
N ILE A 195 -35.01 21.19 5.34
CA ILE A 195 -33.66 21.44 5.85
C ILE A 195 -33.78 22.08 7.24
N TYR A 196 -33.19 21.42 8.23
CA TYR A 196 -32.98 22.00 9.54
C TYR A 196 -31.52 22.37 9.72
N GLU A 197 -31.25 23.60 10.16
CA GLU A 197 -29.96 24.00 10.72
C GLU A 197 -30.15 24.22 12.21
N SER A 198 -29.88 23.20 13.03
CA SER A 198 -29.84 23.37 14.49
C SER A 198 -28.52 24.03 14.88
N ALA A 199 -28.60 25.26 15.42
CA ALA A 199 -27.47 25.92 16.07
C ALA A 199 -27.33 25.53 17.55
N ASP A 200 -28.25 24.76 18.12
CA ASP A 200 -28.26 24.48 19.57
C ASP A 200 -27.89 23.03 19.90
N LYS A 201 -26.87 22.89 20.75
CA LYS A 201 -26.23 21.61 21.14
C LYS A 201 -27.04 20.83 22.19
N SER A 202 -28.29 21.23 22.45
CA SER A 202 -29.10 20.77 23.59
C SER A 202 -30.12 19.68 23.24
N THR A 203 -30.45 19.48 21.96
CA THR A 203 -31.36 18.41 21.53
C THR A 203 -30.56 17.26 20.90
N GLY A 204 -30.86 16.03 21.30
CA GLY A 204 -30.10 14.80 20.99
C GLY A 204 -30.04 14.37 19.52
N TYR A 205 -30.20 15.28 18.56
CA TYR A 205 -30.04 15.01 17.13
C TYR A 205 -28.75 15.65 16.62
N ARG A 206 -27.72 14.81 16.43
CA ARG A 206 -26.53 15.18 15.67
C ARG A 206 -26.66 14.63 14.26
N GLY A 207 -27.06 15.48 13.32
CA GLY A 207 -27.03 15.14 11.91
C GLY A 207 -27.43 16.32 11.03
N ARG A 208 -26.63 16.61 10.00
CA ARG A 208 -27.15 17.30 8.80
C ARG A 208 -27.83 16.23 7.97
N GLY A 209 -29.16 16.16 8.05
CA GLY A 209 -29.98 15.18 7.33
C GLY A 209 -31.02 15.87 6.45
N ILE A 210 -31.38 15.20 5.35
CA ILE A 210 -32.62 15.46 4.61
C ILE A 210 -33.53 14.31 5.04
N ASP A 211 -34.61 14.60 5.76
CA ASP A 211 -35.63 13.58 6.03
C ASP A 211 -36.47 13.38 4.77
N HIS A 212 -36.31 12.22 4.14
CA HIS A 212 -37.14 11.77 3.03
C HIS A 212 -38.42 11.14 3.60
N GLN A 213 -39.54 11.86 3.58
CA GLN A 213 -40.85 11.26 3.82
C GLN A 213 -41.51 10.91 2.49
N GLU A 214 -41.44 9.64 2.12
CA GLU A 214 -42.21 9.09 1.00
C GLU A 214 -43.67 8.91 1.43
N LYS A 215 -44.58 9.66 0.82
CA LYS A 215 -46.02 9.48 1.01
C LYS A 215 -46.47 8.30 0.16
N ILE A 216 -46.57 7.12 0.76
CA ILE A 216 -47.19 5.95 0.13
C ILE A 216 -48.70 6.24 0.05
N THR A 217 -49.18 6.54 -1.16
CA THR A 217 -50.61 6.59 -1.49
C THR A 217 -51.27 5.21 -1.41
#